data_AF-A0A972DIU8-F1
#
_entry.id   AF-A0A972DIU8-F1
#
_cell.length_a   1.000
_cell.length_b   1.000
_cell.length_c   1.000
_cell.angle_alpha   90.00
_cell.angle_beta   90.00
_cell.angle_gamma   90.00
#
_symmetry.space_group_name_H-M   'P 1'
#
loop_
_entity.id
_entity.type
_entity.pdbx_description
1 polymer ?
#
loop_
_entity_poly.entity_id
_entity_poly.type
_entity_poly.pdbx_seq_one_letter_code
_entity_poly.pdbx_strand_id
1 'polypeptide(L)'
;REIRKEEMMEISRMISTVAKDYGITVKACCEESFLSECGMEKASCIDKALIEKICGYGLDLKKDKNQRHGCECYESVDIGAYNTCKNGCIYCYANYSMESVEKNDKRHDPKGELLIGEVQEYEKVILKDVKSNVNKQMKLF
;
A
#
# COMPACT_ATOMS: atom_id res chain seq x y z
N ARG A 1 -21.53 -16.03 15.43
CA ARG A 1 -21.44 -15.41 16.77
C ARG A 1 -20.42 -14.29 16.71
N GLU A 2 -20.62 -13.22 17.46
CA GLU A 2 -19.60 -12.19 17.64
C GLU A 2 -18.38 -12.78 18.38
N ILE A 3 -17.17 -12.40 17.99
CA ILE A 3 -15.93 -12.89 18.60
C ILE A 3 -15.66 -12.01 19.82
N ARG A 4 -15.45 -12.62 20.99
CA ARG A 4 -15.16 -11.87 22.21
C ARG A 4 -13.72 -11.34 22.19
N LYS A 5 -13.50 -10.22 22.88
CA LYS A 5 -12.17 -9.61 22.99
C LYS A 5 -11.13 -10.59 23.52
N GLU A 6 -11.48 -11.43 24.48
CA GLU A 6 -10.57 -12.43 25.05
C GLU A 6 -10.11 -13.45 24.01
N GLU A 7 -11.01 -13.87 23.10
CA GLU A 7 -10.70 -14.80 22.02
C GLU A 7 -9.79 -14.14 20.97
N MET A 8 -10.02 -12.86 20.67
CA MET A 8 -9.12 -12.09 19.79
C MET A 8 -7.74 -11.94 20.42
N MET A 9 -7.66 -11.66 21.73
CA MET A 9 -6.38 -11.55 22.46
C MET A 9 -5.63 -12.87 22.49
N GLU A 10 -6.32 -13.98 22.73
CA GLU A 10 -5.73 -15.33 22.75
C GLU A 10 -5.08 -15.66 21.40
N ILE A 11 -5.84 -15.54 20.31
CA ILE A 11 -5.34 -15.80 18.96
C ILE A 11 -4.20 -14.84 18.62
N SER A 12 -4.32 -13.56 18.96
CA SER A 12 -3.31 -12.56 18.65
C SER A 12 -1.99 -12.85 19.38
N ARG A 13 -2.03 -13.20 20.67
CA ARG A 13 -0.82 -13.59 21.42
C ARG A 13 -0.18 -14.84 20.83
N MET A 14 -0.97 -15.82 20.44
CA MET A 14 -0.45 -17.04 19.80
C MET A 14 0.28 -16.68 18.50
N ILE A 15 -0.34 -15.90 17.62
CA ILE A 15 0.27 -15.46 16.34
C ILE A 15 1.57 -14.70 16.59
N SER A 16 1.55 -13.70 17.47
CA SER A 16 2.75 -12.90 17.78
C SER A 16 3.88 -13.73 18.38
N THR A 17 3.56 -14.68 19.26
CA THR A 17 4.55 -15.55 19.90
C THR A 17 5.25 -16.41 18.85
N VAL A 18 4.47 -17.12 18.03
CA VAL A 18 5.03 -17.96 16.96
C VAL A 18 5.84 -17.10 15.99
N ALA A 19 5.31 -15.99 15.51
CA ALA A 19 6.01 -15.12 14.57
C ALA A 19 7.35 -14.62 15.13
N LYS A 20 7.39 -14.27 16.42
CA LYS A 20 8.61 -13.84 17.10
C LYS A 20 9.70 -14.93 17.12
N ASP A 21 9.33 -16.19 17.32
CA ASP A 21 10.27 -17.33 17.29
C ASP A 21 10.96 -17.48 15.93
N TYR A 22 10.35 -16.96 14.86
CA TYR A 22 10.88 -16.93 13.50
C TYR A 22 11.41 -15.56 13.06
N GLY A 23 11.49 -14.58 13.97
CA GLY A 23 11.97 -13.23 13.65
C GLY A 23 11.02 -12.42 12.75
N ILE A 24 9.73 -12.76 12.73
CA ILE A 24 8.70 -12.07 11.95
C ILE A 24 7.95 -11.09 12.85
N THR A 25 7.95 -9.81 12.49
CA THR A 25 7.12 -8.79 13.16
C THR A 25 5.70 -8.84 12.61
N VAL A 26 4.72 -8.99 13.50
CA VAL A 26 3.30 -9.01 13.12
C VAL A 26 2.72 -7.61 13.23
N LYS A 27 2.00 -7.20 12.19
CA LYS A 27 1.27 -5.94 12.16
C LYS A 27 -0.19 -6.14 11.75
N ALA A 28 -1.10 -5.38 12.34
CA ALA A 28 -2.52 -5.43 12.05
C ALA A 28 -3.05 -4.07 11.56
N CYS A 29 -3.80 -4.07 10.46
CA CYS A 29 -4.32 -2.84 9.84
C CYS A 29 -5.76 -2.60 10.30
N CYS A 30 -6.07 -1.36 10.73
CA CYS A 30 -7.42 -0.95 11.16
C CYS A 30 -7.97 -1.68 12.40
N GLU A 31 -7.14 -2.45 13.08
CA GLU A 31 -7.54 -3.16 14.29
C GLU A 31 -7.39 -2.31 15.55
N GLU A 32 -8.09 -2.75 16.59
CA GLU A 32 -8.13 -2.11 17.89
C GLU A 32 -6.76 -2.06 18.59
N SER A 33 -6.59 -1.04 19.42
CA SER A 33 -5.31 -0.74 20.08
C SER A 33 -4.83 -1.83 21.06
N PHE A 34 -5.73 -2.67 21.59
CA PHE A 34 -5.38 -3.74 22.53
C PHE A 34 -4.46 -4.81 21.91
N LEU A 35 -4.36 -4.90 20.58
CA LEU A 35 -3.44 -5.82 19.91
C LEU A 35 -1.97 -5.47 20.17
N SER A 36 -1.67 -4.22 20.52
CA SER A 36 -0.34 -3.81 20.95
C SER A 36 0.12 -4.56 22.21
N GLU A 37 -0.80 -4.81 23.15
CA GLU A 37 -0.57 -5.63 24.35
C GLU A 37 -0.32 -7.10 24.00
N CYS A 38 -0.73 -7.54 22.82
CA CYS A 38 -0.50 -8.88 22.30
C CYS A 38 0.77 -8.97 21.45
N GLY A 39 1.58 -7.92 21.38
CA GLY A 39 2.84 -7.89 20.62
C GLY A 39 2.67 -7.64 19.12
N MET A 40 1.51 -7.13 18.68
CA MET A 40 1.30 -6.72 17.28
C MET A 40 1.42 -5.20 17.14
N GLU A 41 2.08 -4.76 16.06
CA GLU A 41 2.13 -3.34 15.72
C GLU A 41 0.93 -2.93 14.85
N LYS A 42 0.66 -1.63 14.76
CA LYS A 42 -0.26 -1.12 13.72
C LYS A 42 0.39 -1.22 12.35
N ALA A 43 -0.37 -1.71 11.38
CA ALA A 43 0.05 -1.75 9.99
C ALA A 43 -0.38 -0.50 9.23
N SER A 44 0.45 -0.10 8.27
CA SER A 44 0.16 0.90 7.26
C SER A 44 0.71 0.39 5.93
N CYS A 45 -0.12 0.32 4.89
CA CYS A 45 0.34 -0.11 3.56
C CYS A 45 1.22 0.96 2.91
N ILE A 46 0.89 2.23 3.14
CA ILE A 46 1.69 3.39 2.75
C ILE A 46 2.31 3.96 4.02
N ASP A 47 3.35 3.30 4.49
CA ASP A 47 4.05 3.60 5.74
C ASP A 47 5.14 4.65 5.49
N LYS A 48 4.93 5.87 6.01
CA LYS A 48 5.89 6.97 5.91
C LYS A 48 7.26 6.59 6.45
N ALA A 49 7.33 5.95 7.62
CA ALA A 49 8.61 5.64 8.26
C ALA A 49 9.40 4.60 7.44
N LEU A 50 8.71 3.60 6.88
CA LEU A 50 9.34 2.64 5.97
C LEU A 50 9.84 3.31 4.68
N ILE A 51 9.03 4.20 4.09
CA ILE A 51 9.42 4.92 2.87
C ILE A 51 10.63 5.83 3.15
N GLU A 52 10.62 6.61 4.24
CA GLU A 52 11.75 7.45 4.64
C GLU A 52 13.03 6.62 4.85
N LYS A 53 12.91 5.42 5.45
CA LYS A 53 14.03 4.49 5.62
C LYS A 53 14.58 3.99 4.28
N ILE A 54 13.71 3.65 3.32
CA ILE A 54 14.12 3.16 2.00
C ILE A 54 14.77 4.28 1.18
N CYS A 55 14.19 5.48 1.21
CA CYS A 55 14.64 6.61 0.40
C CYS A 55 15.82 7.39 1.01
N GLY A 56 16.01 7.33 2.33
CA GLY A 56 17.11 8.01 3.02
C GLY A 56 16.89 9.51 3.29
N TYR A 57 15.64 10.00 3.18
CA TYR A 57 15.29 11.38 3.49
C TYR A 57 13.91 11.47 4.16
N GLY A 58 13.65 12.57 4.87
CA GLY A 58 12.36 12.84 5.49
C GLY A 58 11.29 13.23 4.47
N LEU A 59 10.03 13.03 4.85
CA LEU A 59 8.87 13.27 3.99
C LEU A 59 7.79 14.08 4.72
N ASP A 60 7.34 15.18 4.12
CA ASP A 60 6.28 16.03 4.66
C ASP A 60 4.89 15.58 4.16
N LEU A 61 4.54 14.34 4.46
CA LEU A 61 3.27 13.71 4.05
C LEU A 61 2.17 13.86 5.12
N LYS A 62 0.93 13.97 4.64
CA LYS A 62 -0.28 13.90 5.47
C LYS A 62 -0.85 12.49 5.48
N LYS A 63 -1.53 12.15 6.59
CA LYS A 63 -2.39 10.98 6.65
C LYS A 63 -3.48 11.07 5.58
N ASP A 64 -3.75 9.98 4.88
CA ASP A 64 -4.79 9.96 3.86
C ASP A 64 -6.17 10.02 4.51
N LYS A 65 -6.95 11.03 4.09
CA LYS A 65 -8.27 11.34 4.66
C LYS A 65 -9.38 10.43 4.11
N ASN A 66 -9.13 9.74 3.00
CA ASN A 66 -10.14 8.94 2.30
C ASN A 66 -10.11 7.46 2.74
N GLN A 67 -9.30 7.12 3.74
CA GLN A 67 -9.14 5.75 4.20
C GLN A 67 -10.17 5.38 5.28
N ARG A 68 -10.46 4.08 5.38
CA ARG A 68 -11.38 3.53 6.39
C ARG A 68 -10.89 3.82 7.82
N HIS A 69 -11.83 3.78 8.77
CA HIS A 69 -11.53 3.99 10.19
C HIS A 69 -10.40 3.07 10.67
N GLY A 70 -9.49 3.60 11.48
CA GLY A 70 -8.33 2.88 12.00
C GLY A 70 -7.16 2.70 11.02
N CYS A 71 -7.31 3.06 9.74
CA CYS A 71 -6.21 3.00 8.78
C CYS A 71 -5.17 4.09 9.06
N GLU A 72 -3.88 3.77 8.96
CA GLU A 72 -2.75 4.68 9.20
C GLU A 72 -1.91 4.93 7.93
N CYS A 73 -2.49 4.70 6.74
CA CYS A 73 -1.84 5.04 5.47
C CYS A 73 -1.68 6.54 5.29
N TYR A 74 -0.53 6.93 4.73
CA TYR A 74 -0.27 8.28 4.25
C TYR A 74 -0.79 8.45 2.82
N GLU A 75 -0.95 9.72 2.42
CA GLU A 75 -1.41 10.07 1.07
C GLU A 75 -0.56 9.42 -0.03
N SER A 76 -1.24 8.90 -1.05
CA SER A 76 -0.63 8.25 -2.19
C SER A 76 -1.49 8.42 -3.43
N VAL A 77 -0.91 8.13 -4.60
CA VAL A 77 -1.61 8.09 -5.88
C VAL A 77 -1.40 6.71 -6.47
N ASP A 78 -2.50 5.99 -6.73
CA ASP A 78 -2.44 4.71 -7.42
C ASP A 78 -2.09 4.95 -8.91
N ILE A 79 -1.16 4.15 -9.41
CA ILE A 79 -0.70 4.15 -10.80
C ILE A 79 -0.98 2.82 -11.49
N GLY A 80 -1.60 1.87 -10.79
CA GLY A 80 -1.92 0.54 -11.29
C GLY A 80 -3.13 0.53 -12.22
N ALA A 81 -3.18 -0.48 -13.09
CA ALA A 81 -4.34 -0.80 -13.90
C ALA A 81 -4.56 -2.31 -13.93
N TYR A 82 -5.81 -2.75 -13.87
CA TYR A 82 -6.16 -4.16 -13.95
C TYR A 82 -5.85 -4.77 -15.31
N ASN A 83 -5.62 -6.08 -15.34
CA ASN A 83 -5.31 -6.85 -16.53
C ASN A 83 -4.11 -6.27 -17.31
N THR A 84 -3.05 -5.86 -16.62
CA THR A 84 -1.82 -5.33 -17.25
C THR A 84 -0.56 -6.12 -16.91
N CYS A 85 -0.57 -6.85 -15.79
CA CYS A 85 0.59 -7.60 -15.34
C CYS A 85 0.66 -8.98 -16.01
N LYS A 86 1.83 -9.41 -16.49
CA LYS A 86 2.00 -10.70 -17.20
C LYS A 86 2.45 -11.87 -16.32
N ASN A 87 2.56 -11.66 -15.02
CA ASN A 87 3.11 -12.67 -14.10
C ASN A 87 2.21 -13.89 -13.90
N GLY A 88 0.93 -13.83 -14.27
CA GLY A 88 0.03 -14.99 -14.26
C GLY A 88 -0.20 -15.61 -12.87
N CYS A 89 -0.08 -14.82 -11.79
CA CYS A 89 -0.21 -15.35 -10.43
C CYS A 89 -1.62 -15.91 -10.20
N ILE A 90 -1.73 -17.16 -9.75
CA ILE A 90 -3.01 -17.88 -9.52
C ILE A 90 -3.94 -17.19 -8.50
N TYR A 91 -3.38 -16.32 -7.66
CA TYR A 91 -4.06 -15.59 -6.60
C TYR A 91 -4.26 -14.11 -6.94
N CYS A 92 -3.96 -13.67 -8.16
CA CYS A 92 -4.08 -12.27 -8.53
C CYS A 92 -5.54 -11.86 -8.68
N TYR A 93 -5.99 -10.90 -7.87
CA TYR A 93 -7.32 -10.31 -8.06
C TYR A 93 -7.35 -9.24 -9.17
N ALA A 94 -6.21 -8.61 -9.45
CA ALA A 94 -6.10 -7.52 -10.42
C ALA A 94 -6.05 -8.00 -11.88
N ASN A 95 -5.77 -9.29 -12.12
CA ASN A 95 -5.75 -9.91 -13.44
C ASN A 95 -6.77 -11.05 -13.50
N TYR A 96 -7.99 -10.71 -13.88
CA TYR A 96 -9.09 -11.69 -13.97
C TYR A 96 -9.27 -12.25 -15.39
N SER A 97 -8.57 -11.72 -16.41
CA SER A 97 -8.65 -12.21 -17.79
C SER A 97 -7.29 -12.16 -18.48
N MET A 98 -6.73 -13.34 -18.79
CA MET A 98 -5.46 -13.45 -19.52
C MET A 98 -5.54 -12.91 -20.94
N GLU A 99 -6.70 -13.08 -21.60
CA GLU A 99 -6.93 -12.49 -22.92
C GLU A 99 -6.83 -10.95 -22.88
N SER A 100 -7.39 -10.35 -21.81
CA SER A 100 -7.31 -8.90 -21.61
C SER A 100 -5.88 -8.45 -21.31
N VAL A 101 -5.13 -9.24 -20.54
CA VAL A 101 -3.69 -9.01 -20.28
C VAL A 101 -2.90 -8.99 -21.59
N GLU A 102 -3.07 -10.01 -22.43
CA GLU A 102 -2.37 -10.09 -23.73
C GLU A 102 -2.74 -8.93 -24.66
N LYS A 103 -4.01 -8.52 -24.67
CA LYS A 103 -4.46 -7.38 -25.47
C LYS A 103 -3.87 -6.06 -24.97
N ASN A 104 -3.82 -5.86 -23.65
CA ASN A 104 -3.27 -4.66 -23.05
C ASN A 104 -1.75 -4.59 -23.24
N ASP A 105 -1.02 -5.70 -23.06
CA ASP A 105 0.42 -5.77 -23.29
C ASP A 105 0.80 -5.33 -24.72
N LYS A 106 0.04 -5.74 -25.73
CA LYS A 106 0.26 -5.32 -27.12
C LYS A 106 0.06 -3.81 -27.35
N ARG A 107 -0.65 -3.14 -26.45
CA ARG A 107 -0.91 -1.69 -26.47
C ARG A 107 0.04 -0.91 -25.57
N HIS A 108 0.93 -1.58 -24.85
CA HIS A 108 1.95 -0.91 -24.05
C HIS A 108 3.02 -0.32 -24.98
N ASP A 109 3.30 0.97 -24.83
CA ASP A 109 4.46 1.61 -25.42
C ASP A 109 5.43 2.01 -24.29
N PRO A 110 6.64 1.42 -24.21
CA PRO A 110 7.64 1.78 -23.22
C PRO A 110 8.10 3.26 -23.29
N LYS A 111 7.87 3.94 -24.42
CA LYS A 111 8.16 5.37 -24.58
C LYS A 111 6.91 6.25 -24.39
N GLY A 112 5.74 5.64 -24.22
CA GLY A 112 4.48 6.33 -24.02
C GLY A 112 4.34 6.93 -22.62
N GLU A 113 3.41 7.88 -22.48
CA GLU A 113 3.12 8.55 -21.19
C GLU A 113 2.18 7.75 -20.29
N LEU A 114 1.45 6.78 -20.85
CA LEU A 114 0.49 5.93 -20.14
C LEU A 114 1.03 4.51 -19.98
N LEU A 115 0.58 3.83 -18.93
CA LEU A 115 0.90 2.42 -18.73
C LEU A 115 0.40 1.57 -19.91
N ILE A 116 -0.78 1.85 -20.47
CA ILE A 116 -1.34 1.14 -21.63
C ILE A 116 -2.09 2.12 -22.53
N GLY A 117 -1.86 2.04 -23.85
CA GLY A 117 -2.51 2.89 -24.84
C GLY A 117 -1.92 4.30 -24.90
N GLU A 118 -2.68 5.22 -25.50
CA GLU A 118 -2.30 6.60 -25.75
C GLU A 118 -3.46 7.54 -25.39
N VAL A 119 -3.13 8.79 -25.07
CA VAL A 119 -4.13 9.84 -24.79
C VAL A 119 -4.93 10.11 -26.05
N GLN A 120 -6.26 10.03 -25.95
CA GLN A 120 -7.16 10.27 -27.08
C GLN A 120 -7.51 11.76 -27.20
N GLU A 121 -7.84 12.23 -28.41
CA GLU A 121 -8.13 13.64 -28.68
C GLU A 121 -9.29 14.23 -27.86
N TYR A 122 -10.24 13.38 -27.47
CA TYR A 122 -11.41 13.78 -26.67
C TYR A 122 -11.16 13.74 -25.15
N GLU A 123 -10.00 13.24 -24.71
CA GLU A 123 -9.65 13.17 -23.30
C GLU A 123 -9.06 14.50 -22.82
N LYS A 124 -9.44 14.90 -21.60
CA LYS A 124 -8.91 16.12 -20.99
C LYS A 124 -7.77 15.76 -20.04
N VAL A 125 -6.54 16.06 -20.43
CA VAL A 125 -5.37 15.96 -19.55
C VAL A 125 -5.30 17.20 -18.65
N ILE A 126 -5.27 16.98 -17.34
CA ILE A 126 -5.16 18.05 -16.34
C ILE A 126 -3.81 17.91 -15.65
N LEU A 127 -2.94 18.90 -15.84
CA LEU A 127 -1.71 19.01 -15.10
C LEU A 127 -2.02 19.38 -13.64
N LYS A 128 -1.64 18.52 -12.71
CA LYS A 128 -1.72 18.81 -11.28
C LYS A 128 -0.50 19.62 -10.87
N ASP A 129 -0.72 20.74 -10.18
CA ASP A 129 0.35 21.45 -9.48
C ASP A 129 0.80 20.59 -8.29
N VAL A 130 1.86 19.81 -8.51
CA VAL A 130 2.44 18.92 -7.50
C VAL A 130 3.75 19.50 -6.99
N LYS A 131 3.96 19.38 -5.68
CA LYS A 131 5.21 19.78 -5.02
C LYS A 131 5.90 18.55 -4.46
N SER A 132 7.22 18.60 -4.43
CA SER A 132 8.01 17.58 -3.76
C SER A 132 7.67 17.58 -2.26
N ASN A 133 7.40 16.40 -1.72
CA ASN A 133 7.21 16.19 -0.28
C ASN A 133 8.54 15.89 0.43
N VAL A 134 9.69 16.00 -0.25
CA VAL A 134 10.99 15.76 0.37
C VAL A 134 11.27 16.85 1.39
N ASN A 135 11.43 16.45 2.64
CA ASN A 135 11.89 17.33 3.69
C ASN A 135 13.41 17.53 3.55
N LYS A 136 13.79 18.73 3.15
CA LYS A 136 15.20 19.13 2.92
C LYS A 136 15.89 19.65 4.18
N GLN A 137 15.22 19.65 5.33
CA GLN A 137 15.80 20.13 6.57
C GLN A 137 16.81 19.10 7.09
N MET A 138 18.05 19.55 7.26
CA MET A 138 19.05 18.76 7.98
C MET A 138 18.59 18.58 9.44
N LYS A 139 18.46 17.34 9.89
CA LYS A 139 18.33 17.06 11.32
C LYS A 139 19.73 17.22 11.92
N LEU A 140 19.90 18.26 12.75
CA LEU A 140 21.19 18.58 13.38
C LEU A 140 21.54 17.65 14.56
N PHE A 141 20.63 16.73 14.93
CA PHE A 141 20.78 15.78 16.05
C PHE A 141 19.99 14.52 15.74
#